data_AF-A0A6C0JGZ3-F1
#
_entry.id   AF-A0A6C0JGZ3-F1
#
_cell.length_a   1.000
_cell.length_b   1.000
_cell.length_c   1.000
_cell.angle_alpha   90.00
_cell.angle_beta   90.00
_cell.angle_gamma   90.00
#
_symmetry.space_group_name_H-M   'P 1'
#
loop_
_entity.id
_entity.type
_entity.pdbx_description
1 polymer ?
#
loop_
_entity_poly.entity_id
_entity_poly.type
_entity_poly.pdbx_seq_one_letter_code
_entity_poly.pdbx_strand_id
1 'polypeptide(L)' 'MKIVIIFILGYTFYLNIIQTNQMKLYYNNSKSQEITNQLNTNIICSYVFTFFIGLLIIFVIKSLF' A
#
# COMPACT_ATOMS: atom_id res chain seq x y z
N MET A 1 5.02 -20.75 -10.59
CA MET A 1 5.41 -19.32 -10.58
C MET A 1 4.25 -18.39 -10.26
N LYS A 2 3.14 -18.39 -11.02
CA LYS A 2 2.00 -17.48 -10.81
C LYS A 2 1.38 -17.52 -9.39
N ILE A 3 1.28 -18.70 -8.77
CA ILE A 3 0.82 -18.86 -7.38
C ILE A 3 1.75 -18.16 -6.38
N VAL A 4 3.08 -18.28 -6.56
CA VAL A 4 4.09 -17.59 -5.74
C VAL A 4 3.95 -16.07 -5.87
N ILE A 5 3.68 -15.59 -7.08
CA ILE A 5 3.42 -14.16 -7.35
C ILE A 5 2.19 -13.68 -6.57
N ILE A 6 1.11 -14.46 -6.50
CA ILE A 6 -0.08 -14.11 -5.70
C ILE A 6 0.27 -13.98 -4.21
N PHE A 7 1.03 -14.93 -3.65
CA PHE A 7 1.45 -14.85 -2.25
C PHE A 7 2.30 -13.61 -1.98
N ILE A 8 3.26 -13.29 -2.87
CA ILE A 8 4.10 -12.10 -2.74
C ILE A 8 3.27 -10.82 -2.85
N LEU A 9 2.33 -10.74 -3.81
CA LEU A 9 1.47 -9.58 -3.98
C LEU A 9 0.52 -9.39 -2.79
N GLY A 10 -0.07 -10.48 -2.29
CA GLY A 10 -0.93 -10.44 -1.10
C GLY A 10 -0.17 -10.00 0.14
N TYR A 11 1.05 -10.49 0.33
CA TYR A 11 1.91 -10.07 1.44
C TYR A 11 2.32 -8.60 1.31
N THR A 12 2.70 -8.16 0.11
CA THR A 12 3.00 -6.75 -0.19
C THR A 12 1.81 -5.84 0.10
N PHE A 13 0.60 -6.26 -0.31
CA PHE A 13 -0.64 -5.54 -0.03
C PHE A 13 -0.89 -5.38 1.48
N TYR A 14 -0.73 -6.48 2.23
CA TYR A 14 -0.86 -6.47 3.69
C TYR A 14 0.14 -5.53 4.37
N LEU A 15 1.42 -5.61 4.00
CA LEU A 15 2.45 -4.73 4.56
C LEU A 15 2.19 -3.26 4.25
N ASN A 16 1.76 -2.94 3.02
CA ASN A 16 1.48 -1.57 2.63
C ASN A 16 0.31 -0.96 3.44
N ILE A 17 -0.71 -1.75 3.78
CA ILE A 17 -1.79 -1.31 4.67
C ILE A 17 -1.27 -0.98 6.07
N ILE A 18 -0.43 -1.85 6.65
CA ILE A 18 0.16 -1.59 7.97
C ILE A 18 0.98 -0.31 7.97
N GLN A 19 1.86 -0.14 6.98
CA GLN A 19 2.71 1.03 6.87
C GLN A 19 1.87 2.31 6.68
N THR A 20 0.83 2.26 5.84
CA THR A 20 -0.09 3.38 5.64
C THR A 20 -0.79 3.78 6.93
N ASN A 21 -1.23 2.81 7.73
CA ASN A 21 -1.88 3.08 9.01
C ASN A 21 -0.92 3.67 10.03
N GLN A 22 0.33 3.20 10.08
CA GLN A 22 1.37 3.82 10.91
C GLN A 22 1.62 5.26 10.50
N MET A 23 1.75 5.56 9.20
CA MET A 23 1.94 6.92 8.70
C MET A 23 0.78 7.85 9.08
N LYS A 24 -0.47 7.36 9.06
CA LYS A 24 -1.63 8.14 9.56
C LYS A 24 -1.56 8.45 11.05
N LEU A 25 -1.11 7.49 11.86
CA LEU A 25 -0.90 7.73 13.29
C LEU A 25 0.16 8.81 13.52
N TYR A 26 1.26 8.79 12.77
CA TYR A 26 2.27 9.84 12.84
C TYR A 26 1.75 11.18 12.32
N TYR A 27 0.95 11.19 11.25
CA TYR A 27 0.35 12.41 10.69
C TYR A 27 -0.51 13.13 11.73
N ASN A 28 -1.38 12.38 12.43
CA ASN A 28 -2.26 12.93 13.45
C ASN A 28 -1.53 13.47 14.69
N ASN A 29 -0.30 13.00 14.95
CA ASN A 29 0.51 13.39 16.10
C ASN A 29 1.66 14.35 15.76
N SER A 30 1.86 14.68 14.47
CA SER A 30 2.96 15.52 14.01
C SER A 30 2.67 17.00 14.25
N LYS A 31 3.61 17.69 14.90
CA LYS A 31 3.55 19.15 15.13
C LYS A 31 4.29 19.96 14.06
N SER A 32 5.16 19.33 13.28
CA SER A 32 5.91 19.98 12.20
C SER A 32 5.14 19.94 10.89
N GLN A 33 4.92 21.10 10.29
CA GLN A 33 4.17 21.24 9.04
C GLN A 33 4.88 20.58 7.85
N GLU A 34 6.21 20.58 7.83
CA GLU A 34 7.00 19.91 6.80
C GLU A 34 6.82 18.38 6.86
N ILE A 35 6.89 17.82 8.07
CA ILE A 35 6.69 16.37 8.30
C ILE A 35 5.26 15.97 7.95
N THR A 36 4.27 16.77 8.35
CA THR A 36 2.85 16.54 8.04
C THR A 36 2.61 16.51 6.53
N ASN A 37 3.20 17.43 5.77
CA ASN A 37 3.08 17.45 4.31
C ASN A 37 3.70 16.20 3.67
N GLN A 38 4.90 15.80 4.08
CA GLN A 38 5.55 14.58 3.59
C GLN A 38 4.74 13.32 3.90
N LEU A 39 4.22 13.20 5.13
CA LEU A 39 3.37 12.09 5.54
C LEU A 39 2.08 12.04 4.71
N ASN A 40 1.44 13.18 4.45
CA ASN A 40 0.23 13.23 3.63
C ASN A 40 0.48 12.73 2.20
N THR A 41 1.54 13.21 1.56
CA THR A 41 1.92 12.75 0.22
C THR A 41 2.18 11.24 0.21
N ASN A 42 2.92 10.72 1.20
CA ASN A 42 3.21 9.29 1.28
C ASN A 42 1.96 8.44 1.54
N ILE A 43 1.00 8.93 2.34
CA ILE A 43 -0.29 8.25 2.55
C ILE A 43 -1.06 8.17 1.24
N ILE A 44 -1.14 9.27 0.48
CA ILE A 44 -1.81 9.31 -0.82
C ILE A 44 -1.13 8.35 -1.80
N CYS A 45 0.19 8.40 -1.92
CA CYS A 45 0.94 7.47 -2.77
C CYS A 45 0.71 6.02 -2.37
N SER A 46 0.63 5.72 -1.07
CA SER A 46 0.38 4.36 -0.58
C SER A 46 -1.02 3.86 -0.95
N TYR A 47 -2.04 4.74 -0.98
CA TYR A 47 -3.36 4.37 -1.50
C TYR A 47 -3.36 4.07 -2.99
N VAL A 48 -2.71 4.94 -3.79
CA VAL A 48 -2.56 4.74 -5.24
C VAL A 48 -1.83 3.43 -5.52
N PHE A 49 -0.75 3.15 -4.79
CA PHE A 49 -0.01 1.90 -4.90
C PHE A 49 -0.85 0.67 -4.51
N THR A 50 -1.62 0.76 -3.41
CA THR A 50 -2.54 -0.30 -2.97
C THR A 50 -3.56 -0.64 -4.06
N PHE A 51 -4.12 0.37 -4.72
CA PHE A 51 -5.05 0.21 -5.83
C PHE A 51 -4.41 -0.57 -7.00
N PHE A 52 -3.20 -0.19 -7.41
CA PHE A 52 -2.48 -0.89 -8.48
C PHE A 52 -2.09 -2.32 -8.09
N ILE A 53 -1.67 -2.58 -6.84
CA ILE A 53 -1.44 -3.95 -6.35
C ILE A 53 -2.73 -4.78 -6.40
N GLY A 54 -3.87 -4.20 -6.00
CA GLY A 54 -5.17 -4.87 -6.08
C GLY A 54 -5.53 -5.26 -7.52
N LEU A 55 -5.34 -4.34 -8.47
CA LEU A 55 -5.53 -4.65 -9.90
C LEU A 55 -4.58 -5.75 -10.39
N LEU A 56 -3.30 -5.72 -10.00
CA LEU A 56 -2.34 -6.75 -10.35
C LEU A 56 -2.77 -8.12 -9.81
N ILE A 57 -3.26 -8.19 -8.57
CA ILE A 57 -3.78 -9.45 -7.99
C ILE A 57 -4.93 -9.98 -8.85
N ILE A 58 -5.89 -9.13 -9.24
CA ILE A 58 -7.02 -9.52 -10.10
C ILE A 58 -6.52 -10.05 -11.45
N PHE A 59 -5.57 -9.37 -12.09
CA PHE A 59 -5.01 -9.81 -13.37
C PHE A 59 -4.25 -11.14 -13.26
N VAL A 60 -3.49 -11.34 -12.19
CA VAL A 60 -2.75 -12.60 -11.99
C VAL A 60 -3.73 -13.76 -11.72
N ILE A 61 -4.79 -13.53 -10.94
CA ILE A 61 -5.85 -14.52 -10.73
C ILE A 61 -6.55 -14.85 -12.05
N LYS A 62 -6.93 -13.85 -12.84
CA LYS A 62 -7.51 -14.05 -14.18
C LYS A 62 -6.54 -14.76 -15.13
N SER A 63 -5.22 -14.63 -14.94
CA SER A 63 -4.24 -15.36 -15.76
C SER A 63 -4.10 -16.84 -15.38
N LEU A 64 -4.70 -17.28 -14.26
CA LEU A 64 -4.68 -18.67 -13.80
C LEU A 64 -5.87 -19.51 -14.29
N PHE A 65 -6.99 -18.87 -14.65
CA PHE A 65 -8.24 -19.48 -15.12
C PHE A 65 -8.62 -18.91 -16.48
#